data_AF-A0A1S8A8V1-F1
#
_entry.id   AF-A0A1S8A8V1-F1
#
_cell.length_a   1.000
_cell.length_b   1.000
_cell.length_c   1.000
_cell.angle_alpha   90.00
_cell.angle_beta   90.00
_cell.angle_gamma   90.00
#
_symmetry.space_group_name_H-M   'P 1'
#
loop_
_entity.id
_entity.type
_entity.pdbx_description
1 polymer ?
#
loop_
_entity_poly.entity_id
_entity_poly.type
_entity_poly.pdbx_seq_one_letter_code
_entity_poly.pdbx_strand_id
1 'polypeptide(L)'
;MLLETKGTYMRAAKGGIADESQQTCRDLLDSIQSTPKGSIFDDDDGSIFEKACDNLQGKNKERVISDISRLLVPSAETLALYNKNKHLAILTESTNEGWNNSIPLTEICPQPDYSVGFQVEAFTADQLTRLSLFLGEYLDGDLSFFMATYYMLFPFLTCEVQCGAGALDVADRQNAHSMTLAARAVVELFRLVEREDDVHRQILAFSVSHDSCGVRLYG
;
A
#
# COMPACT_ATOMS: atom_id res chain seq x y z
N MET A 1 -11.11 13.14 12.07
CA MET A 1 -10.89 13.62 13.44
C MET A 1 -9.59 13.15 14.08
N LEU A 2 -9.24 11.87 14.25
CA LEU A 2 -7.94 11.50 14.87
C LEU A 2 -6.72 11.77 13.98
N LEU A 3 -6.70 11.29 12.74
CA LEU A 3 -5.57 11.51 11.81
C LEU A 3 -5.32 13.01 11.53
N GLU A 4 -6.38 13.83 11.52
CA GLU A 4 -6.27 15.27 11.31
C GLU A 4 -5.53 15.98 12.44
N THR A 5 -5.63 15.51 13.70
CA THR A 5 -4.82 16.07 14.80
C THR A 5 -3.34 15.76 14.66
N LYS A 6 -3.00 14.80 13.80
CA LYS A 6 -1.64 14.41 13.43
C LYS A 6 -1.18 15.01 12.09
N GLY A 7 -1.99 15.89 11.49
CA GLY A 7 -1.66 16.56 10.23
C GLY A 7 -1.94 15.73 8.97
N THR A 8 -2.66 14.61 9.09
CA THR A 8 -3.09 13.79 7.96
C THR A 8 -4.53 14.12 7.57
N TYR A 9 -4.77 14.32 6.28
CA TYR A 9 -6.07 14.71 5.76
C TYR A 9 -6.48 13.83 4.58
N MET A 10 -7.74 13.39 4.55
CA MET A 10 -8.34 12.65 3.44
C MET A 10 -9.21 13.56 2.57
N ARG A 11 -8.70 14.75 2.26
CA ARG A 11 -9.37 15.74 1.40
C ARG A 11 -8.33 16.34 0.47
N ALA A 12 -8.79 16.87 -0.66
CA ALA A 12 -7.92 17.53 -1.62
C ALA A 12 -7.06 18.61 -0.93
N ALA A 13 -5.74 18.54 -1.15
CA ALA A 13 -4.83 19.58 -0.75
C ALA A 13 -5.13 20.85 -1.56
N LYS A 14 -5.09 22.04 -0.92
CA LYS A 14 -5.36 23.32 -1.61
C LYS A 14 -4.42 23.56 -2.80
N GLY A 15 -3.19 23.07 -2.74
CA GLY A 15 -2.20 23.16 -3.82
C GLY A 15 -2.22 21.98 -4.80
N GLY A 16 -3.07 20.97 -4.58
CA GLY A 16 -3.05 19.72 -5.36
C GLY A 16 -1.76 18.92 -5.22
N ILE A 17 -1.66 17.83 -5.99
CA ILE A 17 -0.42 17.05 -6.18
C ILE A 17 0.47 17.72 -7.23
N ALA A 18 1.73 17.32 -7.32
CA ALA A 18 2.66 17.77 -8.35
C ALA A 18 2.24 17.31 -9.75
N ASP A 19 2.65 18.05 -10.78
CA ASP A 19 2.22 17.80 -12.16
C ASP A 19 2.70 16.41 -12.66
N GLU A 20 3.89 15.97 -12.26
CA GLU A 20 4.43 14.64 -12.61
C GLU A 20 3.59 13.50 -12.00
N SER A 21 3.20 13.66 -10.73
CA SER A 21 2.31 12.73 -10.04
C SER A 21 0.92 12.72 -10.68
N GLN A 22 0.40 13.90 -11.06
CA GLN A 22 -0.88 14.00 -11.75
C GLN A 22 -0.84 13.30 -13.12
N GLN A 23 0.25 13.46 -13.87
CA GLN A 23 0.42 12.78 -15.15
C GLN A 23 0.49 11.26 -14.96
N THR A 24 1.22 10.79 -13.94
CA THR A 24 1.30 9.36 -13.60
C THR A 24 -0.09 8.78 -13.30
N CYS A 25 -0.94 9.48 -12.54
CA CYS A 25 -2.31 9.05 -12.29
C CYS A 25 -3.15 8.96 -13.57
N ARG A 26 -3.00 9.93 -14.49
CA ARG A 26 -3.70 9.89 -15.79
C ARG A 26 -3.22 8.72 -16.63
N ASP A 27 -1.90 8.51 -16.71
CA ASP A 27 -1.32 7.41 -17.47
C ASP A 27 -1.81 6.06 -16.93
N LEU A 28 -1.88 5.89 -15.60
CA LEU A 28 -2.44 4.68 -14.98
C LEU A 28 -3.93 4.49 -15.29
N LEU A 29 -4.71 5.57 -15.31
CA LEU A 29 -6.16 5.52 -15.57
C LEU A 29 -6.47 5.23 -17.05
N ASP A 30 -5.71 5.83 -17.96
CA ASP A 30 -5.95 5.75 -19.41
C ASP A 30 -5.27 4.53 -20.05
N SER A 31 -4.31 3.90 -19.35
CA SER A 31 -3.61 2.71 -19.82
C SER A 31 -4.53 1.51 -19.89
N ILE A 32 -4.68 0.94 -21.09
CA ILE A 32 -5.43 -0.31 -21.30
C ILE A 32 -4.67 -1.46 -20.63
N GLN A 33 -5.31 -2.11 -19.66
CA GLN A 33 -4.80 -3.31 -19.01
C GLN A 33 -5.56 -4.55 -19.49
N SER A 34 -4.86 -5.67 -19.66
CA SER A 34 -5.51 -6.96 -19.91
C SER A 34 -6.10 -7.50 -18.60
N THR A 35 -7.33 -8.02 -18.66
CA THR A 35 -7.91 -8.70 -17.51
C THR A 35 -7.22 -10.04 -17.24
N PRO A 36 -7.10 -10.48 -15.97
CA PRO A 36 -6.56 -11.80 -15.64
C PRO A 36 -7.41 -12.90 -16.27
N LYS A 37 -6.85 -13.62 -17.25
CA LYS A 37 -7.54 -14.69 -17.98
C LYS A 37 -7.89 -15.88 -17.07
N GLY A 38 -9.05 -16.49 -17.30
CA GLY A 38 -9.59 -17.57 -16.49
C GLY A 38 -10.01 -17.17 -15.07
N SER A 39 -10.21 -15.87 -14.82
CA SER A 39 -10.67 -15.33 -13.53
C SER A 39 -12.07 -14.74 -13.62
N ILE A 40 -12.60 -14.23 -12.50
CA ILE A 40 -13.89 -13.50 -12.47
C ILE A 40 -13.88 -12.21 -13.28
N PHE A 41 -12.70 -11.72 -13.68
CA PHE A 41 -12.52 -10.54 -14.54
C PHE A 41 -12.34 -10.90 -16.02
N ASP A 42 -12.26 -12.19 -16.37
CA ASP A 42 -12.26 -12.66 -17.76
C ASP A 42 -13.70 -12.72 -18.28
N ASP A 43 -14.34 -11.56 -18.33
CA ASP A 43 -15.78 -11.41 -18.44
C ASP A 43 -16.16 -10.40 -19.52
N ASP A 44 -16.14 -10.84 -20.78
CA ASP A 44 -16.39 -9.98 -21.93
C ASP A 44 -17.84 -9.43 -21.97
N ASP A 45 -18.80 -10.11 -21.33
CA ASP A 45 -20.23 -9.73 -21.31
C ASP A 45 -20.74 -9.20 -19.95
N GLY A 46 -19.89 -9.17 -18.92
CA GLY A 46 -20.21 -8.66 -17.58
C GLY A 46 -21.00 -9.62 -16.68
N SER A 47 -21.40 -10.80 -17.18
CA SER A 47 -22.26 -11.71 -16.44
C SER A 47 -21.54 -12.60 -15.43
N ILE A 48 -20.23 -12.82 -15.59
CA ILE A 48 -19.42 -13.63 -14.66
C ILE A 48 -19.13 -12.83 -13.40
N PHE A 49 -18.71 -11.58 -13.55
CA PHE A 49 -18.37 -10.69 -12.45
C PHE A 49 -19.60 -10.37 -11.60
N GLU A 50 -20.76 -10.11 -12.22
CA GLU A 50 -22.02 -9.87 -11.50
C GLU A 50 -22.40 -11.08 -10.63
N LYS A 51 -22.35 -12.30 -11.19
CA LYS A 51 -22.60 -13.54 -10.41
C LYS A 51 -21.57 -13.76 -9.31
N ALA A 52 -20.30 -13.41 -9.55
CA ALA A 52 -19.27 -13.48 -8.52
C ALA A 52 -19.58 -12.52 -7.36
N CYS A 53 -20.00 -11.28 -7.67
CA CYS A 53 -20.45 -10.31 -6.68
C CYS A 53 -21.63 -10.83 -5.86
N ASP A 54 -22.65 -11.40 -6.51
CA ASP A 54 -23.82 -11.99 -5.83
C ASP A 54 -23.41 -13.13 -4.88
N ASN A 55 -22.51 -14.00 -5.32
CA ASN A 55 -22.01 -15.10 -4.51
C ASN A 55 -21.20 -14.63 -3.28
N LEU A 56 -20.52 -13.49 -3.42
CA LEU A 56 -19.69 -12.88 -2.37
C LEU A 56 -20.49 -11.92 -1.48
N GLN A 57 -21.72 -11.59 -1.86
CA GLN A 57 -22.58 -10.73 -1.07
C GLN A 57 -22.82 -11.33 0.33
N GLY A 58 -22.52 -10.54 1.37
CA GLY A 58 -22.68 -10.95 2.76
C GLY A 58 -21.66 -12.00 3.24
N LYS A 59 -20.65 -12.35 2.43
CA LYS A 59 -19.53 -13.17 2.89
C LYS A 59 -18.58 -12.35 3.76
N ASN A 60 -17.75 -13.05 4.51
CA ASN A 60 -16.74 -12.43 5.35
C ASN A 60 -15.56 -11.90 4.51
N LYS A 61 -14.76 -11.07 5.17
CA LYS A 61 -13.57 -10.43 4.62
C LYS A 61 -12.57 -11.43 4.07
N GLU A 62 -12.34 -12.54 4.77
CA GLU A 62 -11.40 -13.59 4.36
C GLU A 62 -11.81 -14.24 3.03
N ARG A 63 -13.12 -14.39 2.79
CA ARG A 63 -13.63 -14.94 1.53
C ARG A 63 -13.39 -13.96 0.37
N VAL A 64 -13.64 -12.67 0.59
CA VAL A 64 -13.37 -11.63 -0.43
C VAL A 64 -11.87 -11.54 -0.71
N ILE A 65 -11.02 -11.63 0.32
CA ILE A 65 -9.57 -11.63 0.16
C ILE A 65 -9.11 -12.79 -0.73
N SER A 66 -9.60 -14.00 -0.42
CA SER A 66 -9.24 -15.21 -1.16
C SER A 66 -9.66 -15.15 -2.62
N ASP A 67 -10.86 -14.64 -2.92
CA ASP A 67 -11.45 -14.74 -4.25
C ASP A 67 -11.12 -13.54 -5.16
N ILE A 68 -10.87 -12.35 -4.59
CA ILE A 68 -10.73 -11.10 -5.35
C ILE A 68 -9.37 -10.41 -5.13
N SER A 69 -8.87 -10.32 -3.90
CA SER A 69 -7.75 -9.40 -3.61
C SER A 69 -6.52 -9.66 -4.45
N ARG A 70 -6.16 -10.93 -4.73
CA ARG A 70 -4.98 -11.26 -5.54
C ARG A 70 -5.15 -11.06 -7.03
N LEU A 71 -6.37 -10.84 -7.49
CA LEU A 71 -6.66 -10.43 -8.86
C LEU A 71 -6.59 -8.90 -9.02
N LEU A 72 -6.92 -8.13 -7.97
CA LEU A 72 -6.80 -6.67 -7.95
C LEU A 72 -5.39 -6.20 -7.59
N VAL A 73 -4.80 -6.80 -6.56
CA VAL A 73 -3.47 -6.52 -6.03
C VAL A 73 -2.67 -7.83 -5.99
N PRO A 74 -2.03 -8.20 -7.11
CA PRO A 74 -1.25 -9.43 -7.20
C PRO A 74 -0.11 -9.46 -6.19
N SER A 75 0.28 -10.67 -5.75
CA SER A 75 1.45 -10.86 -4.88
C SER A 75 2.73 -10.46 -5.62
N ALA A 76 3.44 -9.46 -5.10
CA ALA A 76 4.72 -9.01 -5.65
C ALA A 76 5.76 -10.14 -5.61
N GLU A 77 5.80 -10.90 -4.51
CA GLU A 77 6.72 -12.02 -4.34
C GLU A 77 6.41 -13.16 -5.32
N THR A 78 5.12 -13.50 -5.50
CA THR A 78 4.71 -14.51 -6.48
C THR A 78 5.02 -14.06 -7.90
N LEU A 79 4.76 -12.78 -8.22
CA LEU A 79 5.09 -12.23 -9.53
C LEU A 79 6.60 -12.28 -9.79
N ALA A 80 7.44 -12.03 -8.79
CA ALA A 80 8.90 -12.05 -8.92
C ALA A 80 9.47 -13.43 -9.31
N LEU A 81 8.75 -14.52 -9.03
CA LEU A 81 9.13 -15.89 -9.45
C LEU A 81 9.18 -16.04 -10.97
N TYR A 82 8.43 -15.23 -11.72
CA TYR A 82 8.39 -15.30 -13.17
C TYR A 82 9.50 -14.44 -13.80
N ASN A 83 10.22 -15.01 -14.78
CA ASN A 83 11.37 -14.34 -15.43
C ASN A 83 11.07 -12.91 -15.93
N LYS A 84 9.84 -12.64 -16.40
CA LYS A 84 9.41 -11.32 -16.88
C LYS A 84 9.38 -10.23 -15.79
N ASN A 85 9.32 -10.63 -14.53
CA ASN A 85 9.08 -9.75 -13.38
C ASN A 85 10.21 -9.83 -12.34
N LYS A 86 11.40 -10.29 -12.71
CA LYS A 86 12.54 -10.39 -11.78
C LYS A 86 12.90 -9.08 -11.08
N HIS A 87 12.55 -7.93 -11.68
CA HIS A 87 12.75 -6.63 -11.07
C HIS A 87 11.95 -6.44 -9.77
N LEU A 88 10.87 -7.21 -9.55
CA LEU A 88 10.09 -7.20 -8.31
C LEU A 88 10.74 -8.01 -7.18
N ALA A 89 11.83 -8.75 -7.44
CA ALA A 89 12.49 -9.59 -6.43
C ALA A 89 13.15 -8.79 -5.30
N ILE A 90 13.19 -7.45 -5.40
CA ILE A 90 13.61 -6.53 -4.34
C ILE A 90 12.49 -6.21 -3.34
N LEU A 91 11.27 -6.62 -3.65
CA LEU A 91 10.09 -6.34 -2.84
C LEU A 91 9.80 -7.51 -1.91
N THR A 92 9.21 -7.19 -0.78
CA THR A 92 8.60 -8.16 0.13
C THR A 92 7.18 -7.73 0.46
N GLU A 93 6.37 -8.67 0.92
CA GLU A 93 4.99 -8.42 1.26
C GLU A 93 4.62 -8.96 2.64
N SER A 94 3.62 -8.34 3.26
CA SER A 94 3.01 -8.86 4.49
C SER A 94 1.51 -9.01 4.30
N THR A 95 0.89 -9.96 5.01
CA THR A 95 -0.54 -10.21 4.96
C THR A 95 -1.11 -10.21 6.37
N ASN A 96 -2.00 -9.26 6.67
CA ASN A 96 -2.62 -9.08 7.99
C ASN A 96 -1.58 -9.05 9.14
N GLU A 97 -0.46 -8.37 8.92
CA GLU A 97 0.62 -8.24 9.91
C GLU A 97 0.74 -6.81 10.41
N GLY A 98 0.84 -6.67 11.73
CA GLY A 98 0.99 -5.38 12.38
C GLY A 98 2.34 -4.74 12.04
N TRP A 99 2.33 -3.44 11.77
CA TRP A 99 3.54 -2.65 11.54
C TRP A 99 4.24 -2.33 12.87
N ASN A 100 4.73 -3.36 13.53
CA ASN A 100 5.26 -3.31 14.90
C ASN A 100 6.69 -2.74 14.97
N ASN A 101 7.37 -2.55 13.85
CA ASN A 101 8.68 -1.91 13.77
C ASN A 101 8.58 -0.43 13.34
N SER A 102 7.36 0.06 13.06
CA SER A 102 7.11 1.47 12.78
C SER A 102 7.00 2.28 14.06
N ILE A 103 7.59 3.48 14.07
CA ILE A 103 7.20 4.52 15.04
C ILE A 103 5.72 4.85 14.81
N PRO A 104 4.81 4.66 15.77
CA PRO A 104 3.40 4.79 15.48
C PRO A 104 2.96 6.27 15.37
N LEU A 105 1.90 6.53 14.60
CA LEU A 105 1.29 7.86 14.51
C LEU A 105 0.27 8.12 15.64
N THR A 106 -0.38 7.05 16.07
CA THR A 106 -1.40 7.01 17.15
C THR A 106 -1.05 5.90 18.15
N GLU A 107 -1.89 5.60 19.13
CA GLU A 107 -1.64 4.47 20.04
C GLU A 107 -1.74 3.10 19.35
N ILE A 108 -2.43 3.03 18.20
CA ILE A 108 -2.64 1.81 17.44
C ILE A 108 -1.65 1.78 16.28
N CYS A 109 -0.90 0.68 16.12
CA CYS A 109 -0.14 0.44 14.89
C CYS A 109 -1.07 -0.07 13.78
N PRO A 110 -0.85 0.34 12.52
CA PRO A 110 -1.59 -0.24 11.41
C PRO A 110 -1.30 -1.74 11.26
N GLN A 111 -2.29 -2.45 10.72
CA GLN A 111 -2.20 -3.86 10.35
C GLN A 111 -2.98 -4.05 9.05
N PRO A 112 -2.37 -3.70 7.89
CA PRO A 112 -3.03 -3.84 6.60
C PRO A 112 -3.31 -5.30 6.26
N ASP A 113 -4.40 -5.57 5.55
CA ASP A 113 -4.66 -6.93 5.04
C ASP A 113 -3.59 -7.41 4.09
N TYR A 114 -3.03 -6.48 3.33
CA TYR A 114 -1.88 -6.72 2.50
C TYR A 114 -1.04 -5.45 2.41
N SER A 115 0.29 -5.59 2.46
CA SER A 115 1.20 -4.48 2.22
C SER A 115 2.46 -4.92 1.48
N VAL A 116 3.07 -3.97 0.76
CA VAL A 116 4.32 -4.18 0.02
C VAL A 116 5.30 -3.07 0.36
N GLY A 117 6.55 -3.49 0.54
CA GLY A 117 7.71 -2.62 0.70
C GLY A 117 8.95 -3.28 0.13
N PHE A 118 10.11 -2.73 0.45
CA PHE A 118 11.40 -3.27 0.05
C PHE A 118 11.92 -4.24 1.12
N GLN A 119 12.45 -5.38 0.70
CA GLN A 119 13.21 -6.23 1.61
C GLN A 119 14.53 -5.55 1.98
N VAL A 120 15.13 -5.95 3.10
CA VAL A 120 16.41 -5.37 3.56
C VAL A 120 17.52 -5.57 2.51
N GLU A 121 17.52 -6.72 1.84
CA GLU A 121 18.47 -7.11 0.80
C GLU A 121 18.30 -6.35 -0.52
N ALA A 122 17.25 -5.53 -0.66
CA ALA A 122 17.10 -4.62 -1.79
C ALA A 122 18.17 -3.52 -1.81
N PHE A 123 18.76 -3.24 -0.65
CA PHE A 123 19.71 -2.15 -0.47
C PHE A 123 21.15 -2.66 -0.51
N THR A 124 22.03 -1.86 -1.09
CA THR A 124 23.47 -2.16 -1.09
C THR A 124 24.05 -2.07 0.33
N ALA A 125 25.20 -2.71 0.56
CA ALA A 125 25.87 -2.64 1.86
C ALA A 125 26.17 -1.20 2.32
N ASP A 126 26.54 -0.29 1.41
CA ASP A 126 26.76 1.13 1.73
C ASP A 126 25.45 1.82 2.13
N GLN A 127 24.35 1.56 1.40
CA GLN A 127 23.03 2.11 1.75
C GLN A 127 22.56 1.61 3.12
N LEU A 128 22.71 0.32 3.41
CA LEU A 128 22.37 -0.25 4.72
C LEU A 128 23.24 0.30 5.85
N THR A 129 24.53 0.53 5.60
CA THR A 129 25.43 1.15 6.58
C THR A 129 25.02 2.58 6.92
N ARG A 130 24.48 3.33 5.95
CA ARG A 130 23.94 4.67 6.18
C ARG A 130 22.59 4.63 6.89
N LEU A 131 21.73 3.71 6.49
CA LEU A 131 20.39 3.55 7.07
C LEU A 131 20.44 3.02 8.50
N SER A 132 21.40 2.16 8.85
CA SER A 132 21.47 1.49 10.16
C SER A 132 21.48 2.46 11.33
N LEU A 133 22.08 3.65 11.16
CA LEU A 133 22.08 4.74 12.13
C LEU A 133 20.67 5.20 12.53
N PHE A 134 19.66 4.94 11.69
CA PHE A 134 18.28 5.32 11.92
C PHE A 134 17.29 4.16 12.04
N LEU A 135 17.75 2.92 11.77
CA LEU A 135 16.93 1.73 11.99
C LEU A 135 16.94 1.30 13.47
N GLY A 136 18.01 1.61 14.20
CA GLY A 136 18.19 1.14 15.58
C GLY A 136 18.39 -0.38 15.65
N GLU A 137 18.36 -0.93 16.86
CA GLU A 137 18.36 -2.38 17.10
C GLU A 137 16.93 -2.92 16.95
N TYR A 138 16.37 -2.81 15.76
CA TYR A 138 14.94 -3.08 15.51
C TYR A 138 14.52 -4.54 15.78
N LEU A 139 15.48 -5.47 15.80
CA LEU A 139 15.26 -6.87 16.21
C LEU A 139 15.07 -7.01 17.72
N ASP A 140 15.60 -6.07 18.50
CA ASP A 140 15.46 -5.99 19.97
C ASP A 140 14.31 -5.06 20.40
N GLY A 141 13.50 -4.58 19.45
CA GLY A 141 12.28 -3.83 19.70
C GLY A 141 12.36 -2.33 19.43
N ASP A 142 13.50 -1.82 18.91
CA ASP A 142 13.56 -0.43 18.46
C ASP A 142 12.57 -0.18 17.31
N LEU A 143 11.99 1.01 17.31
CA LEU A 143 11.05 1.47 16.29
C LEU A 143 11.75 2.43 15.33
N SER A 144 11.39 2.35 14.06
CA SER A 144 11.97 3.20 13.02
C SER A 144 10.89 3.93 12.22
N PHE A 145 11.25 5.07 11.63
CA PHE A 145 10.42 5.71 10.61
C PHE A 145 10.39 4.90 9.31
N PHE A 146 11.40 4.06 9.06
CA PHE A 146 11.64 3.45 7.76
C PHE A 146 11.18 2.00 7.66
N MET A 147 10.64 1.42 8.74
CA MET A 147 10.26 0.00 8.80
C MET A 147 8.78 -0.17 9.09
N ALA A 148 8.13 -1.11 8.40
CA ALA A 148 6.79 -1.60 8.76
C ALA A 148 6.91 -2.80 9.71
N THR A 149 7.49 -3.88 9.20
CA THR A 149 7.83 -5.11 9.93
C THR A 149 9.35 -5.26 9.99
N TYR A 150 9.85 -6.25 10.72
CA TYR A 150 11.30 -6.48 10.85
C TYR A 150 11.99 -6.81 9.51
N TYR A 151 11.22 -7.14 8.47
CA TYR A 151 11.72 -7.53 7.15
C TYR A 151 11.32 -6.56 6.04
N MET A 152 10.52 -5.52 6.32
CA MET A 152 9.97 -4.60 5.32
C MET A 152 10.42 -3.15 5.59
N LEU A 153 11.31 -2.65 4.73
CA LEU A 153 11.73 -1.26 4.66
C LEU A 153 10.86 -0.48 3.67
N PHE A 154 10.61 0.79 3.95
CA PHE A 154 9.90 1.73 3.08
C PHE A 154 8.64 1.11 2.45
N PRO A 155 7.62 0.76 3.27
CA PRO A 155 6.34 0.33 2.72
C PRO A 155 5.79 1.43 1.80
N PHE A 156 5.20 1.05 0.67
CA PHE A 156 4.65 2.01 -0.29
C PHE A 156 3.29 1.57 -0.85
N LEU A 157 2.82 0.35 -0.54
CA LEU A 157 1.51 -0.12 -0.97
C LEU A 157 0.79 -0.77 0.22
N THR A 158 -0.47 -0.41 0.41
CA THR A 158 -1.38 -1.15 1.30
C THR A 158 -2.70 -1.48 0.62
N CYS A 159 -3.31 -2.57 1.04
CA CYS A 159 -4.64 -2.96 0.65
C CYS A 159 -5.47 -3.23 1.90
N GLU A 160 -6.68 -2.69 1.92
CA GLU A 160 -7.68 -2.96 2.95
C GLU A 160 -8.95 -3.46 2.30
N VAL A 161 -9.43 -4.59 2.81
CA VAL A 161 -10.67 -5.23 2.41
C VAL A 161 -11.68 -5.03 3.51
N GLN A 162 -12.86 -4.57 3.13
CA GLN A 162 -13.96 -4.46 4.09
C GLN A 162 -15.25 -4.95 3.45
N CYS A 163 -16.12 -5.55 4.25
CA CYS A 163 -17.41 -6.05 3.78
C CYS A 163 -18.56 -5.32 4.49
N GLY A 164 -19.66 -5.07 3.77
CA GLY A 164 -20.88 -4.48 4.31
C GLY A 164 -21.08 -2.99 3.97
N ALA A 165 -22.18 -2.41 4.45
CA ALA A 165 -22.52 -1.01 4.17
C ALA A 165 -21.52 -0.05 4.84
N GLY A 166 -21.00 0.93 4.07
CA GLY A 166 -19.99 1.88 4.56
C GLY A 166 -18.59 1.28 4.76
N ALA A 167 -18.38 0.06 4.25
CA ALA A 167 -17.13 -0.68 4.36
C ALA A 167 -15.92 0.09 3.81
N LEU A 168 -16.05 0.63 2.60
CA LEU A 168 -14.94 1.30 1.92
C LEU A 168 -14.47 2.55 2.67
N ASP A 169 -15.34 3.30 3.34
CA ASP A 169 -14.94 4.47 4.12
C ASP A 169 -14.16 4.10 5.40
N VAL A 170 -14.31 2.86 5.89
CA VAL A 170 -13.46 2.31 6.96
C VAL A 170 -12.10 1.92 6.39
N ALA A 171 -12.09 1.17 5.28
CA ALA A 171 -10.87 0.78 4.58
C ALA A 171 -10.03 1.99 4.18
N ASP A 172 -10.64 3.05 3.64
CA ASP A 172 -9.96 4.30 3.26
C ASP A 172 -9.29 4.97 4.46
N ARG A 173 -9.91 4.93 5.64
CA ARG A 173 -9.32 5.51 6.87
C ARG A 173 -8.18 4.67 7.42
N GLN A 174 -8.28 3.35 7.34
CA GLN A 174 -7.20 2.44 7.74
C GLN A 174 -6.01 2.60 6.80
N ASN A 175 -6.26 2.60 5.49
CA ASN A 175 -5.25 2.89 4.48
C ASN A 175 -4.62 4.27 4.66
N ALA A 176 -5.40 5.33 4.93
CA ALA A 176 -4.84 6.67 5.17
C ALA A 176 -3.88 6.71 6.37
N HIS A 177 -4.12 5.89 7.40
CA HIS A 177 -3.20 5.76 8.53
C HIS A 177 -1.89 5.11 8.11
N SER A 178 -1.95 3.97 7.41
CA SER A 178 -0.78 3.26 6.90
C SER A 178 0.01 4.11 5.89
N MET A 179 -0.68 4.76 4.97
CA MET A 179 -0.09 5.65 3.97
C MET A 179 0.61 6.86 4.57
N THR A 180 0.11 7.37 5.70
CA THR A 180 0.81 8.44 6.43
C THR A 180 2.19 7.97 6.89
N LEU A 181 2.29 6.76 7.43
CA LEU A 181 3.55 6.21 7.92
C LEU A 181 4.50 5.92 6.75
N ALA A 182 3.98 5.34 5.67
CA ALA A 182 4.72 5.09 4.43
C ALA A 182 5.29 6.38 3.82
N ALA A 183 4.45 7.40 3.59
CA ALA A 183 4.89 8.68 3.05
C ALA A 183 5.86 9.40 4.00
N ARG A 184 5.63 9.33 5.32
CA ARG A 184 6.53 9.91 6.32
C ARG A 184 7.93 9.29 6.25
N ALA A 185 8.06 7.99 6.02
CA ALA A 185 9.37 7.34 5.87
C ALA A 185 10.20 8.02 4.77
N VAL A 186 9.60 8.26 3.61
CA VAL A 186 10.29 8.91 2.48
C VAL A 186 10.58 10.38 2.79
N VAL A 187 9.61 11.12 3.36
CA VAL A 187 9.80 12.53 3.70
C VAL A 187 10.92 12.71 4.74
N GLU A 188 10.98 11.89 5.79
CA GLU A 188 12.04 11.95 6.80
C GLU A 188 13.41 11.66 6.17
N LEU A 189 13.50 10.71 5.24
CA LEU A 189 14.75 10.46 4.52
C LEU A 189 15.21 11.69 3.72
N PHE A 190 14.31 12.36 3.01
CA PHE A 190 14.66 13.54 2.22
C PHE A 190 14.98 14.76 3.10
N ARG A 191 14.33 14.91 4.26
CA ARG A 191 14.67 15.93 5.27
C ARG A 191 16.08 15.74 5.83
N LEU A 192 16.50 14.50 6.08
CA LEU A 192 17.85 14.21 6.59
C LEU A 192 18.97 14.69 5.66
N VAL A 193 18.66 14.90 4.38
CA VAL A 193 19.59 15.39 3.36
C VAL A 193 19.21 16.77 2.81
N GLU A 194 18.30 17.49 3.49
CA GLU A 194 17.84 18.85 3.12
C GLU A 194 17.26 18.94 1.70
N ARG A 195 16.48 17.93 1.30
CA ARG A 195 15.84 17.81 -0.02
C ARG A 195 14.34 17.57 0.06
N GLU A 196 13.67 17.96 1.13
CA GLU A 196 12.23 17.74 1.30
C GLU A 196 11.37 18.35 0.20
N ASP A 197 11.86 19.40 -0.47
CA ASP A 197 11.18 20.03 -1.61
C ASP A 197 11.06 19.10 -2.82
N ASP A 198 11.98 18.14 -2.98
CA ASP A 198 11.97 17.19 -4.10
C ASP A 198 10.80 16.20 -4.02
N VAL A 199 10.28 15.98 -2.81
CA VAL A 199 9.13 15.08 -2.55
C VAL A 199 7.86 15.86 -2.21
N HIS A 200 7.92 17.19 -2.21
CA HIS A 200 6.76 18.03 -1.92
C HIS A 200 5.66 17.82 -2.96
N ARG A 201 4.44 17.50 -2.50
CA ARG A 201 3.24 17.21 -3.32
C ARG A 201 3.36 16.00 -4.26
N GLN A 202 4.44 15.22 -4.17
CA GLN A 202 4.55 13.97 -4.92
C GLN A 202 3.73 12.87 -4.24
N ILE A 203 3.24 11.92 -5.04
CA ILE A 203 2.66 10.67 -4.54
C ILE A 203 3.81 9.76 -4.11
N LEU A 204 3.82 9.39 -2.83
CA LEU A 204 4.92 8.61 -2.22
C LEU A 204 4.53 7.18 -1.86
N ALA A 205 3.22 6.90 -1.82
CA ALA A 205 2.68 5.59 -1.49
C ALA A 205 1.27 5.47 -2.09
N PHE A 206 0.82 4.25 -2.33
CA PHE A 206 -0.49 3.94 -2.89
C PHE A 206 -1.31 3.07 -1.95
N SER A 207 -2.62 3.22 -1.98
CA SER A 207 -3.50 2.32 -1.25
C SER A 207 -4.71 1.89 -2.05
N VAL A 208 -5.08 0.62 -1.89
CA VAL A 208 -6.27 0.03 -2.49
C VAL A 208 -7.27 -0.30 -1.38
N SER A 209 -8.48 0.22 -1.51
CA SER A 209 -9.61 -0.18 -0.66
C SER A 209 -10.60 -0.92 -1.54
N HIS A 210 -11.02 -2.13 -1.15
CA HIS A 210 -12.02 -2.83 -1.95
C HIS A 210 -12.97 -3.71 -1.11
N ASP A 211 -14.08 -4.05 -1.75
CA ASP A 211 -15.03 -5.04 -1.27
C ASP A 211 -15.31 -6.07 -2.38
N SER A 212 -16.48 -6.70 -2.37
CA SER A 212 -16.85 -7.68 -3.40
C SER A 212 -17.18 -7.08 -4.75
N CYS A 213 -17.56 -5.81 -4.84
CA CYS A 213 -18.09 -5.17 -6.06
C CYS A 213 -17.52 -3.79 -6.37
N GLY A 214 -16.69 -3.22 -5.49
CA GLY A 214 -16.09 -1.90 -5.65
C GLY A 214 -14.62 -1.87 -5.25
N VAL A 215 -13.86 -1.03 -5.94
CA VAL A 215 -12.45 -0.74 -5.66
C VAL A 215 -12.22 0.77 -5.68
N ARG A 216 -11.37 1.25 -4.78
CA ARG A 216 -10.89 2.64 -4.73
C ARG A 216 -9.37 2.62 -4.64
N LEU A 217 -8.72 3.46 -5.42
CA LEU A 217 -7.27 3.63 -5.44
C LEU A 217 -6.93 5.06 -5.00
N TYR A 218 -5.94 5.19 -4.13
CA TYR A 218 -5.42 6.47 -3.65
C TYR A 218 -3.89 6.52 -3.76
N GLY A 219 -3.36 7.75 -3.84
CA GLY A 219 -1.94 8.10 -3.80
C GLY A 219 -1.73 9.48 -3.21
#